data_AF-A0A6B2LGC3-F1
#
_entry.id   AF-A0A6B2LGC3-F1
#
_cell.length_a   1.000
_cell.length_b   1.000
_cell.length_c   1.000
_cell.angle_alpha   90.00
_cell.angle_beta   90.00
_cell.angle_gamma   90.00
#
_symmetry.space_group_name_H-M   'P 1'
#
loop_
_entity.id
_entity.type
_entity.pdbx_description
1 polymer ?
#
loop_
_entity_poly.entity_id
_entity_poly.type
_entity_poly.pdbx_seq_one_letter_code
_entity_poly.pdbx_strand_id
1 'polypeptide(L)'
;MLSFNGNRMVGTIPDSLGNLTRLRVLALNKNDFTGSFPAIGGLSLLTVLDLSSNNLKGTIPEFIYSFTSLQIFVIDANDFNGTIPSNIGYVSSAQLINFNANSLTGTIPTQFGNLLLLEEMYLAKNDFTGTIPSMIYSLNHLTNIDLSSNNLNGNIPSNLEALSHLRHLNFNGNALKGTIPTQIGYLTSLESIFLSSNKLSGSIPTQIGS
;
A
#
# COMPACT_ATOMS: atom_id res chain seq x y z
N MET A 1 -3.42 -11.68 21.33
CA MET A 1 -2.39 -10.81 20.73
C MET A 1 -1.06 -11.51 20.90
N LEU A 2 -0.19 -11.45 19.90
CA LEU A 2 1.18 -11.95 19.93
C LEU A 2 2.09 -10.83 19.40
N SER A 3 3.01 -10.37 20.24
CA SER A 3 3.82 -9.17 19.98
C SER A 3 5.26 -9.44 20.40
N PHE A 4 6.18 -9.39 19.43
CA PHE A 4 7.63 -9.51 19.63
C PHE A 4 8.39 -8.32 19.02
N ASN A 5 7.69 -7.22 18.81
CA ASN A 5 8.20 -6.05 18.11
C ASN A 5 9.42 -5.41 18.81
N GLY A 6 10.40 -4.93 18.02
CA GLY A 6 11.55 -4.20 18.53
C GLY A 6 12.57 -5.06 19.28
N ASN A 7 12.78 -6.30 18.83
CA ASN A 7 13.76 -7.23 19.41
C ASN A 7 14.84 -7.60 18.37
N ARG A 8 15.64 -8.61 18.69
CA ARG A 8 16.66 -9.20 17.78
C ARG A 8 16.31 -10.65 17.45
N MET A 9 15.03 -10.91 17.23
CA MET A 9 14.57 -12.27 16.89
C MET A 9 15.07 -12.62 15.49
N VAL A 10 15.60 -13.83 15.34
CA VAL A 10 16.23 -14.32 14.10
C VAL A 10 15.52 -15.57 13.58
N GLY A 11 15.92 -16.04 12.40
CA GLY A 11 15.39 -17.25 11.78
C GLY A 11 14.08 -16.98 11.04
N THR A 12 13.35 -18.03 10.70
CA THR A 12 12.08 -17.93 9.98
C THR A 12 10.91 -17.79 10.94
N ILE A 13 9.88 -17.05 10.55
CA ILE A 13 8.60 -17.04 11.28
C ILE A 13 7.95 -18.43 11.10
N PRO A 14 7.63 -19.17 12.18
CA PRO A 14 7.16 -20.54 12.05
C PRO A 14 5.71 -20.59 11.56
N ASP A 15 5.45 -21.45 10.57
CA ASP A 15 4.11 -21.68 10.00
C ASP A 15 3.08 -22.15 11.04
N SER A 16 3.54 -22.75 12.13
CA SER A 16 2.68 -23.14 13.25
C SER A 16 1.95 -21.97 13.92
N LEU A 17 2.36 -20.71 13.69
CA LEU A 17 1.58 -19.53 14.07
C LEU A 17 0.19 -19.51 13.42
N GLY A 18 0.02 -20.14 12.25
CA GLY A 18 -1.27 -20.30 11.57
C GLY A 18 -2.30 -21.08 12.40
N ASN A 19 -1.87 -21.85 13.41
CA ASN A 19 -2.76 -22.58 14.31
C ASN A 19 -3.42 -21.70 15.38
N LEU A 20 -2.96 -20.46 15.55
CA LEU A 20 -3.50 -19.51 16.53
C LEU A 20 -4.76 -18.83 16.00
N THR A 21 -5.77 -19.58 15.58
CA THR A 21 -6.95 -19.10 14.83
C THR A 21 -7.80 -18.03 15.53
N ARG A 22 -7.60 -17.80 16.84
CA ARG A 22 -8.21 -16.72 17.62
C ARG A 22 -7.37 -15.43 17.67
N LEU A 23 -6.22 -15.39 17.01
CA LEU A 23 -5.30 -14.28 17.07
C LEU A 23 -5.87 -13.07 16.31
N ARG A 24 -5.91 -11.92 16.99
CA ARG A 24 -6.36 -10.64 16.42
C ARG A 24 -5.22 -9.69 16.06
N VAL A 25 -4.06 -9.86 16.69
CA VAL A 25 -2.91 -8.98 16.51
C VAL A 25 -1.67 -9.86 16.46
N LEU A 26 -0.93 -9.75 15.35
CA LEU A 26 0.38 -10.34 15.14
C LEU A 26 1.36 -9.22 14.78
N ALA A 27 2.21 -8.84 15.74
CA ALA A 27 3.21 -7.79 15.56
C ALA A 27 4.63 -8.35 15.77
N LEU A 28 5.37 -8.48 14.68
CA LEU A 28 6.73 -9.06 14.62
C LEU A 28 7.75 -8.05 14.09
N ASN A 29 7.38 -6.78 13.99
CA ASN A 29 8.17 -5.75 13.35
C ASN A 29 9.45 -5.38 14.10
N LYS A 30 10.42 -4.81 13.38
CA LYS A 30 11.73 -4.40 13.92
C LYS A 30 12.44 -5.57 14.61
N ASN A 31 12.71 -6.60 13.82
CA ASN A 31 13.48 -7.79 14.18
C ASN A 31 14.40 -8.17 13.00
N ASP A 32 15.09 -9.31 13.13
CA ASP A 32 15.98 -9.85 12.11
C ASP A 32 15.38 -11.13 11.46
N PHE A 33 14.05 -11.25 11.41
CA PHE A 33 13.41 -12.42 10.81
C PHE A 33 13.75 -12.52 9.32
N THR A 34 13.94 -13.76 8.86
CA THR A 34 14.28 -14.11 7.47
C THR A 34 13.26 -15.09 6.89
N GLY A 35 13.43 -15.48 5.64
CA GLY A 35 12.54 -16.44 4.98
C GLY A 35 11.32 -15.76 4.35
N SER A 36 10.29 -16.55 4.02
CA SER A 36 9.10 -16.05 3.33
C SER A 36 7.99 -15.63 4.28
N PHE A 37 6.93 -15.06 3.71
CA PHE A 37 5.66 -14.86 4.41
C PHE A 37 5.20 -16.20 5.04
N PRO A 38 4.89 -16.24 6.35
CA PRO A 38 4.53 -17.49 7.03
C PRO A 38 3.15 -17.98 6.61
N ALA A 39 2.88 -19.27 6.68
CA ALA A 39 1.59 -19.88 6.32
C ALA A 39 0.47 -19.59 7.34
N ILE A 40 0.07 -18.31 7.44
CA ILE A 40 -0.90 -17.81 8.43
C ILE A 40 -2.30 -17.57 7.84
N GLY A 41 -2.63 -18.17 6.70
CA GLY A 41 -3.96 -18.05 6.07
C GLY A 41 -5.14 -18.56 6.91
N GLY A 42 -4.87 -19.29 8.00
CA GLY A 42 -5.90 -19.68 8.99
C GLY A 42 -6.31 -18.56 9.96
N LEU A 43 -5.61 -17.42 9.98
CA LEU A 43 -5.83 -16.33 10.93
C LEU A 43 -6.91 -15.34 10.43
N SER A 44 -8.11 -15.80 10.14
CA SER A 44 -9.20 -14.97 9.57
C SER A 44 -9.74 -13.88 10.51
N LEU A 45 -9.46 -13.98 11.81
CA LEU A 45 -9.84 -12.99 12.83
C LEU A 45 -8.77 -11.91 13.04
N LEU A 46 -7.68 -11.94 12.28
CA LEU A 46 -6.59 -11.00 12.41
C LEU A 46 -7.06 -9.60 12.01
N THR A 47 -6.85 -8.64 12.90
CA THR A 47 -7.15 -7.20 12.71
C THR A 47 -5.88 -6.38 12.47
N VAL A 48 -4.74 -6.84 12.98
CA VAL A 48 -3.43 -6.19 12.78
C VAL A 48 -2.39 -7.25 12.41
N LEU A 49 -1.71 -7.03 11.29
CA LEU A 49 -0.54 -7.77 10.85
C LEU A 49 0.58 -6.78 10.58
N ASP A 50 1.61 -6.80 11.42
CA ASP A 50 2.79 -5.97 11.26
C ASP A 50 4.06 -6.85 11.22
N LEU A 51 4.61 -6.97 10.01
CA LEU A 51 5.87 -7.68 9.72
C LEU A 51 7.00 -6.72 9.31
N SER A 52 6.80 -5.40 9.49
CA SER A 52 7.72 -4.38 8.99
C SER A 52 9.13 -4.46 9.57
N SER A 53 10.10 -3.90 8.85
CA SER A 53 11.49 -3.81 9.31
C SER A 53 12.07 -5.17 9.74
N ASN A 54 12.13 -6.10 8.78
CA ASN A 54 12.73 -7.42 8.90
C ASN A 54 13.52 -7.73 7.61
N ASN A 55 14.05 -8.95 7.48
CA ASN A 55 14.72 -9.45 6.29
C ASN A 55 13.86 -10.52 5.57
N LEU A 56 12.53 -10.36 5.57
CA LEU A 56 11.60 -11.28 4.91
C LEU A 56 11.65 -11.09 3.40
N LYS A 57 11.48 -12.17 2.65
CA LYS A 57 11.62 -12.20 1.19
C LYS A 57 10.54 -13.02 0.51
N GLY A 58 10.57 -13.07 -0.83
CA GLY A 58 9.60 -13.84 -1.62
C GLY A 58 8.31 -13.06 -1.84
N THR A 59 7.24 -13.74 -2.24
CA THR A 59 6.01 -13.08 -2.71
C THR A 59 4.98 -12.90 -1.60
N ILE A 60 4.11 -11.90 -1.75
CA ILE A 60 2.86 -11.82 -0.99
C ILE A 60 1.97 -13.00 -1.40
N PRO A 61 1.52 -13.85 -0.46
CA PRO A 61 0.84 -15.09 -0.80
C PRO A 61 -0.62 -14.88 -1.19
N GLU A 62 -1.15 -15.72 -2.08
CA GLU A 62 -2.55 -15.64 -2.53
C GLU A 62 -3.56 -15.80 -1.38
N PHE A 63 -3.21 -16.50 -0.30
CA PHE A 63 -4.11 -16.74 0.82
C PHE A 63 -4.48 -15.48 1.62
N ILE A 64 -3.92 -14.30 1.31
CA ILE A 64 -4.36 -13.04 1.94
C ILE A 64 -5.86 -12.77 1.75
N TYR A 65 -6.53 -13.49 0.82
CA TYR A 65 -7.99 -13.46 0.71
C TYR A 65 -8.71 -13.81 2.03
N SER A 66 -8.06 -14.55 2.93
CA SER A 66 -8.60 -14.96 4.22
C SER A 66 -8.65 -13.84 5.26
N PHE A 67 -7.92 -12.74 5.05
CA PHE A 67 -7.76 -11.63 5.99
C PHE A 67 -8.90 -10.61 5.90
N THR A 68 -10.14 -11.09 5.86
CA THR A 68 -11.34 -10.24 5.67
C THR A 68 -11.58 -9.27 6.83
N SER A 69 -11.05 -9.55 8.02
CA SER A 69 -11.15 -8.70 9.22
C SER A 69 -9.95 -7.76 9.41
N LEU A 70 -8.95 -7.81 8.52
CA LEU A 70 -7.68 -7.12 8.72
C LEU A 70 -7.83 -5.63 8.43
N GLN A 71 -7.45 -4.81 9.41
CA GLN A 71 -7.55 -3.35 9.36
C GLN A 71 -6.19 -2.70 9.08
N ILE A 72 -5.12 -3.26 9.66
CA ILE A 72 -3.76 -2.76 9.52
C ILE A 72 -2.90 -3.87 8.93
N PHE A 73 -2.40 -3.65 7.72
CA PHE A 73 -1.52 -4.59 7.02
C PHE A 73 -0.20 -3.90 6.62
N VAL A 74 0.85 -4.20 7.38
CA VAL A 74 2.13 -3.52 7.31
C VAL A 74 3.24 -4.56 7.09
N ILE A 75 3.96 -4.44 5.96
CA ILE A 75 5.10 -5.31 5.60
C ILE A 75 6.30 -4.49 5.09
N ASP A 76 6.31 -3.19 5.35
CA ASP A 76 7.34 -2.29 4.80
C ASP A 76 8.74 -2.60 5.31
N ALA A 77 9.76 -2.14 4.57
CA ALA A 77 11.17 -2.36 4.90
C ALA A 77 11.50 -3.85 5.06
N ASN A 78 11.32 -4.60 3.97
CA ASN A 78 11.67 -6.01 3.78
C ASN A 78 12.18 -6.21 2.34
N ASP A 79 12.44 -7.46 1.95
CA ASP A 79 12.85 -7.87 0.60
C ASP A 79 11.71 -8.62 -0.15
N PHE A 80 10.43 -8.30 0.12
CA PHE A 80 9.32 -8.90 -0.62
C PHE A 80 9.38 -8.54 -2.11
N ASN A 81 9.08 -9.50 -2.98
CA ASN A 81 9.19 -9.36 -4.42
C ASN A 81 7.97 -9.94 -5.16
N GLY A 82 8.02 -9.92 -6.50
CA GLY A 82 6.88 -10.32 -7.33
C GLY A 82 5.76 -9.29 -7.29
N THR A 83 4.56 -9.69 -7.70
CA THR A 83 3.40 -8.79 -7.80
C THR A 83 2.55 -8.81 -6.54
N ILE A 84 1.79 -7.73 -6.28
CA ILE A 84 0.67 -7.80 -5.33
C ILE A 84 -0.43 -8.68 -5.96
N PRO A 85 -0.89 -9.75 -5.29
CA PRO A 85 -1.93 -10.62 -5.82
C PRO A 85 -3.28 -9.88 -5.90
N SER A 86 -4.11 -10.20 -6.89
CA SER A 86 -5.45 -9.60 -7.06
C SER A 86 -6.37 -9.88 -5.86
N ASN A 87 -6.05 -10.93 -5.09
CA ASN A 87 -6.73 -11.27 -3.84
C ASN A 87 -6.64 -10.19 -2.76
N ILE A 88 -5.81 -9.15 -2.94
CA ILE A 88 -5.81 -7.96 -2.08
C ILE A 88 -7.21 -7.34 -1.94
N GLY A 89 -8.07 -7.47 -2.96
CA GLY A 89 -9.45 -6.95 -2.91
C GLY A 89 -10.39 -7.65 -1.92
N TYR A 90 -9.97 -8.75 -1.29
CA TYR A 90 -10.73 -9.42 -0.23
C TYR A 90 -10.36 -8.94 1.18
N VAL A 91 -9.30 -8.14 1.33
CA VAL A 91 -8.89 -7.53 2.60
C VAL A 91 -9.75 -6.28 2.89
N SER A 92 -11.07 -6.42 2.74
CA SER A 92 -12.03 -5.32 2.61
C SER A 92 -12.20 -4.46 3.87
N SER A 93 -11.73 -4.95 5.03
CA SER A 93 -11.70 -4.17 6.28
C SER A 93 -10.47 -3.28 6.42
N ALA A 94 -9.53 -3.31 5.46
CA ALA A 94 -8.27 -2.58 5.55
C ALA A 94 -8.50 -1.07 5.59
N GLN A 95 -7.89 -0.43 6.58
CA GLN A 95 -7.82 1.02 6.76
C GLN A 95 -6.41 1.53 6.44
N LEU A 96 -5.39 0.72 6.73
CA LEU A 96 -3.99 1.04 6.45
C LEU A 96 -3.31 -0.12 5.76
N ILE A 97 -2.73 0.16 4.59
CA ILE A 97 -1.80 -0.73 3.88
C ILE A 97 -0.48 -0.01 3.70
N ASN A 98 0.60 -0.60 4.23
CA ASN A 98 1.95 -0.09 4.06
C ASN A 98 2.92 -1.17 3.59
N PHE A 99 3.22 -1.14 2.30
CA PHE A 99 4.13 -2.06 1.62
C PHE A 99 5.39 -1.32 1.10
N ASN A 100 5.71 -0.17 1.69
CA ASN A 100 6.86 0.63 1.30
C ASN A 100 8.18 -0.15 1.35
N ALA A 101 9.18 0.29 0.59
CA ALA A 101 10.57 -0.17 0.71
C ALA A 101 10.68 -1.70 0.65
N ASN A 102 10.28 -2.25 -0.49
CA ASN A 102 10.41 -3.65 -0.86
C ASN A 102 10.90 -3.72 -2.32
N SER A 103 10.88 -4.90 -2.94
CA SER A 103 11.16 -5.13 -4.37
C SER A 103 9.92 -5.61 -5.11
N LEU A 104 8.73 -5.10 -4.74
CA LEU A 104 7.47 -5.46 -5.40
C LEU A 104 7.44 -4.88 -6.82
N THR A 105 6.90 -5.65 -7.77
CA THR A 105 6.94 -5.40 -9.21
C THR A 105 5.54 -5.51 -9.83
N GLY A 106 5.45 -5.34 -11.15
CA GLY A 106 4.20 -5.41 -11.89
C GLY A 106 3.36 -4.15 -11.73
N THR A 107 2.06 -4.25 -12.02
CA THR A 107 1.12 -3.13 -11.91
C THR A 107 0.43 -3.11 -10.56
N ILE A 108 0.01 -1.93 -10.09
CA ILE A 108 -0.90 -1.82 -8.94
C ILE A 108 -2.24 -2.49 -9.31
N PRO A 109 -2.70 -3.54 -8.59
CA PRO A 109 -3.93 -4.25 -8.93
C PRO A 109 -5.16 -3.34 -8.86
N THR A 110 -6.10 -3.52 -9.79
CA THR A 110 -7.35 -2.75 -9.76
C THR A 110 -8.27 -3.15 -8.61
N GLN A 111 -8.02 -4.31 -8.00
CA GLN A 111 -8.77 -4.84 -6.85
C GLN A 111 -8.57 -4.03 -5.57
N PHE A 112 -7.58 -3.14 -5.49
CA PHE A 112 -7.51 -2.13 -4.44
C PHE A 112 -8.80 -1.30 -4.35
N GLY A 113 -9.54 -1.13 -5.46
CA GLY A 113 -10.80 -0.39 -5.50
C GLY A 113 -11.92 -1.01 -4.67
N ASN A 114 -11.76 -2.25 -4.22
CA ASN A 114 -12.68 -2.92 -3.30
C ASN A 114 -12.43 -2.56 -1.83
N LEU A 115 -11.33 -1.89 -1.51
CA LEU A 115 -10.94 -1.54 -0.15
C LEU A 115 -11.57 -0.22 0.27
N LEU A 116 -12.90 -0.19 0.31
CA LEU A 116 -13.67 1.05 0.49
C LEU A 116 -13.46 1.74 1.85
N LEU A 117 -12.84 1.06 2.82
CA LEU A 117 -12.48 1.61 4.13
C LEU A 117 -11.03 2.11 4.20
N LEU A 118 -10.28 2.05 3.10
CA LEU A 118 -8.86 2.38 3.09
C LEU A 118 -8.67 3.89 3.27
N GLU A 119 -7.92 4.25 4.32
CA GLU A 119 -7.58 5.63 4.68
C GLU A 119 -6.14 5.95 4.28
N GLU A 120 -5.24 4.97 4.35
CA GLU A 120 -3.81 5.15 4.11
C GLU A 120 -3.25 4.05 3.20
N MET A 121 -2.64 4.45 2.09
CA MET A 121 -2.04 3.56 1.10
C MET A 121 -0.60 3.97 0.78
N TYR A 122 0.35 3.16 1.21
CA TYR A 122 1.78 3.39 0.99
C TYR A 122 2.43 2.25 0.21
N LEU A 123 2.85 2.54 -1.02
CA LEU A 123 3.52 1.61 -1.95
C LEU A 123 4.87 2.16 -2.46
N ALA A 124 5.41 3.17 -1.81
CA ALA A 124 6.62 3.86 -2.20
C ALA A 124 7.87 2.98 -2.14
N LYS A 125 8.90 3.34 -2.94
CA LYS A 125 10.20 2.63 -2.97
C LYS A 125 10.02 1.14 -3.28
N ASN A 126 9.41 0.88 -4.43
CA ASN A 126 9.25 -0.44 -5.04
C ASN A 126 9.57 -0.31 -6.54
N ASP A 127 9.33 -1.38 -7.31
CA ASP A 127 9.53 -1.45 -8.74
C ASP A 127 8.20 -1.48 -9.52
N PHE A 128 7.13 -0.87 -8.99
CA PHE A 128 5.82 -0.87 -9.67
C PHE A 128 5.89 -0.15 -11.02
N THR A 129 5.25 -0.74 -12.03
CA THR A 129 5.20 -0.28 -13.42
C THR A 129 3.75 -0.05 -13.85
N GLY A 130 3.54 0.39 -15.09
CA GLY A 130 2.22 0.68 -15.63
C GLY A 130 1.69 2.03 -15.17
N THR A 131 0.38 2.23 -15.27
CA THR A 131 -0.28 3.49 -14.91
C THR A 131 -0.84 3.46 -13.50
N ILE A 132 -1.05 4.64 -12.92
CA ILE A 132 -1.88 4.78 -11.71
C ILE A 132 -3.31 4.33 -12.08
N PRO A 133 -3.86 3.27 -11.47
CA PRO A 133 -5.17 2.77 -11.84
C PRO A 133 -6.29 3.75 -11.48
N SER A 134 -7.27 3.93 -12.36
CA SER A 134 -8.41 4.83 -12.12
C SER A 134 -9.31 4.40 -10.96
N MET A 135 -9.21 3.16 -10.50
CA MET A 135 -9.94 2.72 -9.31
C MET A 135 -9.46 3.38 -8.02
N ILE A 136 -8.25 3.97 -7.95
CA ILE A 136 -7.79 4.65 -6.71
C ILE A 136 -8.81 5.74 -6.32
N TYR A 137 -9.50 6.30 -7.31
CA TYR A 137 -10.50 7.32 -7.13
C TYR A 137 -11.84 6.81 -6.60
N SER A 138 -12.06 5.50 -6.44
CA SER A 138 -13.22 4.99 -5.70
C SER A 138 -12.99 4.94 -4.19
N LEU A 139 -11.77 5.22 -3.72
CA LEU A 139 -11.39 5.18 -2.30
C LEU A 139 -11.74 6.49 -1.60
N ASN A 140 -13.03 6.72 -1.37
CA ASN A 140 -13.57 7.96 -0.83
C ASN A 140 -13.14 8.28 0.62
N HIS A 141 -12.59 7.30 1.35
CA HIS A 141 -12.02 7.47 2.68
C HIS A 141 -10.52 7.76 2.68
N LEU A 142 -9.86 7.73 1.52
CA LEU A 142 -8.42 7.86 1.41
C LEU A 142 -7.97 9.28 1.82
N THR A 143 -7.10 9.33 2.81
CA THR A 143 -6.47 10.56 3.32
C THR A 143 -5.03 10.68 2.85
N ASN A 144 -4.31 9.55 2.76
CA ASN A 144 -2.90 9.51 2.41
C ASN A 144 -2.63 8.50 1.30
N ILE A 145 -1.92 8.96 0.26
CA ILE A 145 -1.38 8.09 -0.78
C ILE A 145 0.08 8.42 -1.07
N ASP A 146 0.93 7.40 -0.97
CA ASP A 146 2.33 7.48 -1.39
C ASP A 146 2.67 6.37 -2.39
N LEU A 147 2.87 6.76 -3.65
CA LEU A 147 3.35 5.90 -4.74
C LEU A 147 4.75 6.31 -5.21
N SER A 148 5.46 7.10 -4.41
CA SER A 148 6.72 7.70 -4.82
C SER A 148 7.84 6.68 -4.99
N SER A 149 8.86 7.03 -5.77
CA SER A 149 10.04 6.18 -6.01
C SER A 149 9.64 4.81 -6.58
N ASN A 150 8.96 4.82 -7.73
CA ASN A 150 8.55 3.65 -8.49
C ASN A 150 8.82 3.89 -9.99
N ASN A 151 8.40 2.97 -10.86
CA ASN A 151 8.51 3.06 -12.31
C ASN A 151 7.15 3.35 -12.99
N LEU A 152 6.22 4.00 -12.27
CA LEU A 152 4.87 4.30 -12.79
C LEU A 152 4.95 5.32 -13.93
N ASN A 153 4.09 5.17 -14.93
CA ASN A 153 4.06 6.00 -16.12
C ASN A 153 2.62 6.38 -16.51
N GLY A 154 2.47 7.01 -17.67
CA GLY A 154 1.18 7.53 -18.13
C GLY A 154 0.83 8.87 -17.49
N ASN A 155 -0.43 9.25 -17.58
CA ASN A 155 -0.89 10.55 -17.10
C ASN A 155 -1.36 10.44 -15.65
N ILE A 156 -1.35 11.57 -14.92
CA ILE A 156 -2.13 11.69 -13.69
C ILE A 156 -3.62 11.63 -14.09
N PRO A 157 -4.39 10.65 -13.63
CA PRO A 157 -5.80 10.55 -13.98
C PRO A 157 -6.63 11.74 -13.49
N SER A 158 -7.68 12.10 -14.23
CA SER A 158 -8.52 13.27 -13.97
C SER A 158 -9.72 13.02 -13.06
N ASN A 159 -10.02 11.76 -12.69
CA ASN A 159 -11.18 11.39 -11.89
C ASN A 159 -10.98 11.68 -10.39
N LEU A 160 -10.61 12.90 -10.00
CA LEU A 160 -10.22 13.23 -8.63
C LEU A 160 -11.39 13.61 -7.71
N GLU A 161 -12.61 13.67 -8.25
CA GLU A 161 -13.82 14.18 -7.60
C GLU A 161 -14.17 13.49 -6.27
N ALA A 162 -13.91 12.18 -6.17
CA ALA A 162 -14.29 11.37 -5.02
C ALA A 162 -13.22 11.35 -3.90
N LEU A 163 -12.04 11.94 -4.13
CA LEU A 163 -10.95 11.99 -3.16
C LEU A 163 -10.96 13.29 -2.32
N SER A 164 -12.14 13.78 -1.96
CA SER A 164 -12.30 15.06 -1.23
C SER A 164 -11.66 15.05 0.18
N HIS A 165 -11.41 13.88 0.75
CA HIS A 165 -10.73 13.71 2.04
C HIS A 165 -9.20 13.60 1.93
N LEU A 166 -8.64 13.56 0.72
CA LEU A 166 -7.21 13.36 0.51
C LEU A 166 -6.42 14.57 1.01
N ARG A 167 -5.46 14.33 1.91
CA ARG A 167 -4.58 15.32 2.53
C ARG A 167 -3.18 15.27 1.96
N HIS A 168 -2.65 14.05 1.76
CA HIS A 168 -1.27 13.86 1.31
C HIS A 168 -1.23 13.01 0.05
N LEU A 169 -0.76 13.62 -1.05
CA LEU A 169 -0.53 12.94 -2.33
C LEU A 169 0.95 12.99 -2.69
N ASN A 170 1.58 11.83 -2.77
CA ASN A 170 2.99 11.72 -3.14
C ASN A 170 3.21 10.77 -4.31
N PHE A 171 3.47 11.33 -5.49
CA PHE A 171 3.84 10.59 -6.71
C PHE A 171 5.26 10.93 -7.19
N ASN A 172 6.09 11.50 -6.30
CA ASN A 172 7.47 11.90 -6.60
C ASN A 172 8.30 10.72 -7.15
N GLY A 173 9.23 10.97 -8.08
CA GLY A 173 10.20 9.95 -8.49
C GLY A 173 9.55 8.80 -9.26
N ASN A 174 8.84 9.14 -10.33
CA ASN A 174 8.21 8.20 -11.25
C ASN A 174 8.47 8.66 -12.70
N ALA A 175 7.83 8.02 -13.67
CA ALA A 175 7.86 8.39 -15.09
C ALA A 175 6.52 8.95 -15.58
N LEU A 176 5.72 9.58 -14.69
CA LEU A 176 4.44 10.20 -15.05
C LEU A 176 4.66 11.35 -16.05
N LYS A 177 3.75 11.49 -17.01
CA LYS A 177 3.86 12.44 -18.13
C LYS A 177 2.55 13.20 -18.36
N GLY A 178 2.59 14.17 -19.26
CA GLY A 178 1.44 15.01 -19.59
C GLY A 178 1.23 16.12 -18.55
N THR A 179 0.05 16.72 -18.58
CA THR A 179 -0.30 17.85 -17.71
C THR A 179 -0.88 17.40 -16.38
N ILE A 180 -0.78 18.27 -15.37
CA ILE A 180 -1.55 18.11 -14.12
C ILE A 180 -3.02 18.43 -14.45
N PRO A 181 -3.98 17.54 -14.15
CA PRO A 181 -5.40 17.79 -14.43
C PRO A 181 -5.94 18.94 -13.58
N THR A 182 -6.81 19.78 -14.14
CA THR A 182 -7.48 20.87 -13.40
C THR A 182 -8.38 20.36 -12.30
N GLN A 183 -8.83 19.10 -12.40
CA GLN A 183 -9.57 18.36 -11.38
C GLN A 183 -8.79 18.19 -10.08
N ILE A 184 -7.50 18.52 -10.02
CA ILE A 184 -6.76 18.59 -8.76
C ILE A 184 -7.42 19.54 -7.75
N GLY A 185 -8.16 20.56 -8.22
CA GLY A 185 -8.93 21.45 -7.35
C GLY A 185 -10.14 20.81 -6.67
N TYR A 186 -10.50 19.56 -7.00
CA TYR A 186 -11.51 18.83 -6.24
C TYR A 186 -10.97 18.24 -4.94
N LEU A 187 -9.65 18.20 -4.76
CA LEU A 187 -8.99 17.73 -3.54
C LEU A 187 -8.99 18.84 -2.48
N THR A 188 -10.18 19.19 -1.99
CA THR A 188 -10.37 20.35 -1.10
C THR A 188 -9.72 20.21 0.28
N SER A 189 -9.35 18.98 0.69
CA SER A 189 -8.61 18.71 1.94
C SER A 189 -7.09 18.62 1.75
N LEU A 190 -6.56 18.87 0.54
CA LEU A 190 -5.17 18.63 0.22
C LEU A 190 -4.23 19.56 0.99
N GLU A 191 -3.35 18.98 1.79
CA GLU A 191 -2.35 19.69 2.59
C GLU A 191 -0.97 19.67 1.90
N SER A 192 -0.65 18.59 1.19
CA SER A 192 0.63 18.46 0.51
C SER A 192 0.54 17.63 -0.76
N ILE A 193 1.22 18.09 -1.80
CA ILE A 193 1.34 17.41 -3.08
C ILE A 193 2.80 17.36 -3.55
N PHE A 194 3.28 16.14 -3.82
CA PHE A 194 4.65 15.89 -4.27
C PHE A 194 4.65 15.23 -5.65
N LEU A 195 5.01 16.00 -6.68
CA LEU A 195 5.05 15.56 -8.08
C LEU A 195 6.45 15.69 -8.72
N SER A 196 7.47 16.03 -7.94
CA SER A 196 8.85 16.20 -8.43
C SER A 196 9.39 14.92 -9.08
N SER A 197 10.47 15.06 -9.85
CA SER A 197 11.16 13.92 -10.48
C SER A 197 10.22 13.03 -11.31
N ASN A 198 9.45 13.67 -12.19
CA ASN A 198 8.59 13.04 -13.19
C ASN A 198 8.86 13.68 -14.57
N LYS A 199 8.08 13.29 -15.59
CA LYS A 199 8.11 13.83 -16.97
C LYS A 199 6.88 14.71 -17.28
N LEU A 200 6.35 15.39 -16.26
CA LEU A 200 5.17 16.26 -16.39
C LEU A 200 5.49 17.51 -17.21
N SER A 201 4.49 18.05 -17.90
CA SER A 201 4.59 19.23 -18.76
C SER A 201 3.38 20.16 -18.58
N GLY A 202 3.42 21.32 -19.25
CA GLY A 202 2.37 22.34 -19.14
C GLY A 202 2.51 23.23 -17.92
N SER A 203 1.45 23.98 -17.60
CA SER A 203 1.40 24.89 -16.46
C SER A 203 0.89 24.20 -15.19
N ILE A 204 1.25 24.75 -14.03
CA ILE A 204 0.58 24.42 -12.77
C ILE A 204 -0.88 24.91 -12.85
N PRO A 205 -1.90 24.05 -12.68
CA PRO A 205 -3.29 24.46 -12.72
C PRO A 205 -3.60 25.46 -11.60
N THR A 206 -4.30 26.55 -11.91
CA THR A 206 -4.67 27.56 -10.90
C THR A 206 -5.62 26.99 -9.84
N GLN A 207 -6.36 25.94 -10.18
CA GLN A 207 -7.28 25.22 -9.29
C GLN A 207 -6.58 24.56 -8.09
N ILE A 208 -5.25 24.40 -8.11
CA ILE A 208 -4.52 23.79 -7.00
C ILE A 208 -4.46 24.69 -5.75
N GLY A 209 -4.69 25.99 -5.91
CA GLY A 209 -4.66 26.98 -4.83
C GLY A 209 -5.99 27.69 -4.59
N SER A 210 -7.08 27.15 -5.12
CA SER A 210 -8.46 27.65 -4.96
C SER A 210 -9.24 26.78 -3.98
#